data_AF-A0A1A9HSI6-F1
#
_entry.id   AF-A0A1A9HSI6-F1
#
_cell.length_a   1.000
_cell.length_b   1.000
_cell.length_c   1.000
_cell.angle_alpha   90.00
_cell.angle_beta   90.00
_cell.angle_gamma   90.00
#
_symmetry.space_group_name_H-M   'P 1'
#
loop_
_entity.id
_entity.type
_entity.pdbx_description
1 polymer ?
#
loop_
_entity_poly.entity_id
_entity_poly.type
_entity_poly.pdbx_seq_one_letter_code
_entity_poly.pdbx_strand_id
1 'polypeptide(L)' 'MRAAERRFPELAAKAGRAAYKQAMAETGAVVVATSKGQLVERKSDGSVTVIKALPPDKRVKVGVVLKRVKQEAA' A
#
# COMPACT_ATOMS: atom_id res chain seq x y z
N MET A 1 -12.04 -23.29 -8.41
CA MET A 1 -11.02 -22.52 -7.66
C MET A 1 -10.42 -21.38 -8.50
N ARG A 2 -9.75 -21.65 -9.63
CA ARG A 2 -9.06 -20.63 -10.48
C ARG A 2 -9.89 -19.41 -10.93
N ALA A 3 -11.20 -19.56 -11.14
CA ALA A 3 -12.06 -18.45 -11.58
C ALA A 3 -12.38 -17.44 -10.45
N ALA A 4 -12.43 -17.89 -9.19
CA ALA A 4 -12.64 -17.01 -8.04
C ALA A 4 -11.36 -16.23 -7.69
N GLU A 5 -10.20 -16.89 -7.81
CA GLU A 5 -8.88 -16.27 -7.54
C GLU A 5 -8.56 -15.12 -8.49
N ARG A 6 -9.06 -15.17 -9.74
CA ARG A 6 -8.95 -14.07 -10.70
C ARG A 6 -9.59 -12.77 -10.23
N ARG A 7 -10.55 -12.84 -9.30
CA ARG A 7 -11.25 -11.66 -8.77
C ARG A 7 -10.51 -11.01 -7.60
N PHE A 8 -9.51 -11.66 -7.01
CA PHE A 8 -8.77 -11.12 -5.87
C PHE A 8 -8.06 -9.79 -6.16
N PRO A 9 -7.39 -9.59 -7.31
CA PRO A 9 -6.78 -8.30 -7.63
C PRO A 9 -7.81 -7.18 -7.74
N GLU A 10 -8.97 -7.45 -8.35
CA GLU A 10 -10.05 -6.48 -8.51
C GLU A 10 -10.70 -6.12 -7.17
N LEU A 11 -10.94 -7.12 -6.31
CA LEU A 11 -11.46 -6.92 -4.96
C LEU A 11 -10.48 -6.12 -4.10
N ALA A 12 -9.19 -6.43 -4.16
CA ALA A 12 -8.15 -5.68 -3.46
C ALA A 12 -8.09 -4.23 -3.93
N ALA A 13 -8.17 -3.99 -5.23
CA ALA A 13 -8.22 -2.63 -5.79
C ALA A 13 -9.46 -1.86 -5.32
N LYS A 14 -10.63 -2.50 -5.28
CA LYS A 14 -11.88 -1.89 -4.80
C LYS A 14 -11.79 -1.56 -3.31
N ALA A 15 -11.29 -2.48 -2.50
CA ALA A 15 -11.10 -2.28 -1.07
C ALA A 15 -10.12 -1.14 -0.79
N GLY A 16 -9.00 -1.08 -1.51
CA GLY A 16 -8.03 0.01 -1.39
C GLY A 16 -8.63 1.39 -1.70
N ARG A 17 -9.45 1.50 -2.76
CA ARG A 17 -10.16 2.75 -3.08
C ARG A 17 -11.18 3.13 -2.01
N ALA A 18 -11.89 2.16 -1.44
CA ALA A 18 -12.84 2.41 -0.37
C ALA A 18 -12.14 2.91 0.90
N ALA A 19 -11.05 2.25 1.31
CA ALA A 19 -10.24 2.65 2.45
C ALA A 19 -9.66 4.07 2.28
N TYR A 20 -9.19 4.40 1.07
CA TYR A 20 -8.71 5.75 0.76
C TYR A 20 -9.81 6.81 0.98
N LYS A 21 -11.01 6.57 0.43
CA LYS A 21 -12.14 7.50 0.56
C LYS A 21 -12.58 7.66 2.02
N GLN A 22 -12.64 6.56 2.75
CA GLN A 22 -13.02 6.55 4.15
C GLN A 22 -12.01 7.32 5.01
N ALA A 23 -10.72 7.03 4.87
CA ALA A 23 -9.66 7.72 5.61
C ALA A 23 -9.67 9.23 5.33
N MET A 24 -9.87 9.63 4.07
CA MET A 24 -9.98 11.04 3.69
C MET A 24 -11.21 11.71 4.31
N ALA A 25 -12.35 11.01 4.37
CA ALA A 25 -13.59 11.55 4.93
C ALA A 25 -13.55 11.67 6.46
N GLU A 26 -12.92 10.71 7.16
CA GLU A 26 -12.89 10.67 8.62
C GLU A 26 -11.77 11.53 9.22
N THR A 27 -10.57 11.48 8.64
CA THR A 27 -9.37 12.10 9.23
C THR A 27 -8.85 13.31 8.45
N GLY A 28 -9.36 13.53 7.23
CA GLY A 28 -8.87 14.59 6.35
C GLY A 28 -7.47 14.34 5.80
N ALA A 29 -6.88 13.16 6.03
CA ALA A 29 -5.56 12.80 5.54
C ALA A 29 -5.46 11.31 5.19
N VAL A 30 -4.62 10.97 4.21
CA VAL A 30 -4.37 9.59 3.80
C VAL A 30 -2.88 9.37 3.56
N VAL A 31 -2.33 8.34 4.19
CA VAL A 31 -0.95 7.92 3.97
C VAL A 31 -0.90 6.96 2.78
N VAL A 32 -0.14 7.32 1.75
CA VAL A 32 0.03 6.53 0.52
C VAL A 32 1.50 6.36 0.16
N ALA A 33 1.84 5.19 -0.39
CA ALA A 33 3.14 4.98 -1.02
C ALA A 33 3.10 5.55 -2.45
N THR A 34 4.10 6.36 -2.80
CA THR A 34 4.28 6.88 -4.15
C THR A 34 5.07 5.89 -5.01
N SER A 35 4.93 5.99 -6.32
CA SER A 35 5.71 5.22 -7.30
C SER A 35 7.22 5.47 -7.22
N LYS A 36 7.65 6.52 -6.50
CA LYS A 36 9.06 6.85 -6.25
C LYS A 36 9.59 6.21 -4.95
N GLY A 37 8.83 5.32 -4.33
CA GLY A 37 9.23 4.68 -3.07
C GLY A 37 9.22 5.65 -1.90
N GLN A 38 8.28 6.60 -1.85
CA GLN A 38 8.12 7.49 -0.69
C GLN A 38 6.78 7.25 -0.04
N LEU A 39 6.75 7.20 1.28
CA LEU A 39 5.52 7.25 2.06
C LEU A 39 5.16 8.71 2.26
N VAL A 40 4.01 9.12 1.73
CA VAL A 40 3.52 10.50 1.81
C VAL A 40 2.16 10.53 2.46
N GLU A 41 1.92 11.53 3.29
CA GLU A 41 0.59 11.89 3.75
C GLU A 41 0.00 12.90 2.77
N ARG A 42 -1.21 12.61 2.29
CA ARG A 42 -2.02 13.50 1.46
C ARG A 42 -3.18 14.01 2.28
N LYS A 43 -3.27 15.31 2.43
CA LYS A 43 -4.37 15.96 3.14
C LYS A 43 -5.49 16.34 2.17
N SER A 44 -6.68 16.56 2.73
CA SER A 44 -7.89 16.98 2.00
C SER A 44 -7.77 18.36 1.37
N ASP A 45 -6.88 19.20 1.90
CA ASP A 45 -6.49 20.51 1.35
C ASP A 45 -5.61 20.41 0.09
N GLY A 46 -5.20 19.20 -0.30
CA GLY A 46 -4.32 18.94 -1.44
C GLY A 46 -2.82 19.03 -1.13
N SER A 47 -2.44 19.35 0.11
CA SER A 47 -1.04 19.33 0.54
C SER A 47 -0.52 17.89 0.65
N VAL A 48 0.77 17.73 0.35
CA VAL A 48 1.45 16.43 0.37
C VAL A 48 2.72 16.56 1.20
N THR A 49 2.81 15.81 2.29
CA THR A 49 3.95 15.77 3.20
C THR A 49 4.66 14.42 3.09
N VAL A 50 5.98 14.44 2.88
CA VAL A 50 6.78 13.21 2.85
C VAL A 50 7.07 12.79 4.29
N ILE A 51 6.63 11.59 4.67
CA ILE A 51 6.89 11.02 6.00
C ILE A 51 8.25 10.31 6.00
N LYS A 52 8.48 9.42 5.02
CA LYS A 52 9.67 8.57 4.99
C LYS A 52 9.95 8.02 3.59
N ALA A 53 11.22 7.80 3.27
CA ALA A 53 11.62 7.02 2.10
C ALA A 53 11.47 5.52 2.38
N LEU A 54 10.76 4.81 1.51
CA LEU A 54 10.64 3.36 1.55
C LEU A 54 11.87 2.71 0.90
N PRO A 55 12.36 1.59 1.44
CA PRO A 55 13.39 0.81 0.77
C PRO A 55 12.87 0.32 -0.59
N PRO A 56 13.76 0.13 -1.58
CA PRO A 56 13.38 -0.29 -2.92
C PRO A 56 12.65 -1.64 -2.91
N ASP A 57 11.65 -1.75 -3.79
CA ASP A 57 10.83 -2.95 -3.91
C ASP A 57 11.69 -4.17 -4.25
N LYS A 58 11.55 -5.23 -3.46
CA LYS A 58 12.16 -6.52 -3.76
C LYS A 58 11.28 -7.27 -4.75
N ARG A 59 11.71 -7.36 -6.01
CA ARG A 59 10.99 -8.14 -7.02
C ARG A 59 10.96 -9.62 -6.63
N VAL A 60 9.78 -10.14 -6.34
CA VAL A 60 9.57 -11.55 -5.99
C VAL A 60 9.08 -12.32 -7.23
N LYS A 61 9.73 -13.46 -7.53
CA LYS A 61 9.26 -14.35 -8.61
C LYS A 61 8.03 -15.13 -8.16
N VAL A 62 7.16 -15.46 -9.11
CA VAL A 62 6.02 -16.35 -8.85
C VAL A 62 6.53 -17.70 -8.35
N GLY A 63 5.94 -18.22 -7.27
CA GLY A 63 6.35 -19.48 -6.63
C GLY A 63 7.39 -19.34 -5.51
N VAL A 64 7.85 -18.13 -5.19
CA VAL A 64 8.74 -17.90 -4.04
C VAL A 64 7.96 -18.04 -2.73
N VAL A 65 8.38 -19.01 -1.90
CA VAL A 65 7.88 -19.16 -0.53
C VAL A 65 8.68 -18.24 0.39
N LEU A 66 8.06 -17.16 0.83
CA LEU A 66 8.67 -16.23 1.79
C LEU A 66 8.61 -16.84 3.19
N LYS A 67 9.77 -17.18 3.77
CA LYS A 67 9.89 -17.58 5.17
C LYS A 67 9.97 -16.33 6.05
N ARG A 68 9.21 -16.30 7.15
CA ARG A 68 9.28 -15.22 8.13
C ARG A 68 10.63 -15.29 8.83
N VAL A 69 11.53 -14.40 8.46
CA VAL A 69 12.78 -14.15 9.18
C VAL A 69 12.52 -13.10 10.26
N LYS A 70 13.09 -13.31 11.46
CA LYS A 70 13.03 -12.33 12.55
C LYS A 70 13.78 -11.08 12.07
N GLN A 71 13.09 -9.95 11.96
CA GLN A 71 13.76 -8.68 11.70
C GLN A 71 14.51 -8.28 12.97
N GLU A 72 15.83 -8.19 12.89
CA GLU A 72 16.62 -7.39 13.83
C GLU A 72 16.37 -5.93 13.48
N ALA A 73 15.83 -5.18 14.44
CA ALA A 73 15.63 -3.75 14.31
C ALA A 73 17.00 -3.06 14.27
N ALA A 74 17.23 -2.27 13.22
CA ALA A 74 18.35 -1.35 13.10
C ALA A 74 17.85 0.08 13.31
#